data_AF-H0FA48-F1
#
_entry.id   AF-H0FA48-F1
#
_cell.length_a   1.000
_cell.length_b   1.000
_cell.length_c   1.000
_cell.angle_alpha   90.00
_cell.angle_beta   90.00
_cell.angle_gamma   90.00
#
_symmetry.space_group_name_H-M   'P 1'
#
loop_
_entity.id
_entity.type
_entity.pdbx_description
1 polymer ?
#
loop_
_entity_poly.entity_id
_entity_poly.type
_entity_poly.pdbx_seq_one_letter_code
_entity_poly.pdbx_strand_id
1 'polypeptide(L)'
;MLAFGLRWFALIGSNVPKLARSRGRRLRATHYVVGGAPATVAGFGRARPGLRRSRPAWSSHGAGVSPPQAAAQLFALLYPEGAHSLVRLPDGRHWLAAAQGGAVLSQADKLFGSLEEARREQQALLALRPGLREQDGELVWAAMMRAVEPGAALAALPSRWAELPLALRVFLVCIGLAAAAPPLWNTAFITFVGPTAVKPEPASVPDPQVDAYRALVHATLAHAPAELGRLLAGVGKLPIQVSGWALRRAQCDSDALQWNCAAVYVRAHPQATNHGLYALLPDGWQVSFKPLEEATLMWRMASGALRLADMTLPAALHVDTQVVGGLQGLRPAFASVSLSPAAPLMPLMPRMAAAPQTHTGQAAPSLPDMPVIRRRALVLHGPLRSMALLPGPISAARWSRLVVNVQPQLQPSLTSSALVAELQGDIYEQE
;
A
#
# COMPACT_ATOMS: atom_id res chain seq x y z
N MET A 1 24.30 9.89 -25.04
CA MET A 1 23.03 10.63 -25.19
C MET A 1 22.70 11.31 -23.87
N LEU A 2 22.39 12.60 -23.88
CA LEU A 2 22.06 13.38 -22.68
C LEU A 2 20.55 13.61 -22.58
N ALA A 3 20.02 13.54 -21.37
CA ALA A 3 18.63 13.81 -21.03
C ALA A 3 18.53 15.06 -20.15
N PHE A 4 17.68 16.00 -20.56
CA PHE A 4 17.46 17.30 -19.92
C PHE A 4 16.03 17.41 -19.41
N GLY A 5 15.76 18.31 -18.47
CA GLY A 5 14.40 18.60 -18.03
C GLY A 5 13.84 17.55 -17.06
N LEU A 6 14.69 16.88 -16.29
CA LEU A 6 14.25 15.91 -15.30
C LEU A 6 13.60 16.63 -14.11
N ARG A 7 12.67 15.95 -13.44
CA ARG A 7 12.07 16.46 -12.21
C ARG A 7 12.88 16.00 -11.00
N TRP A 8 13.47 16.95 -10.29
CA TRP A 8 14.37 16.70 -9.16
C TRP A 8 13.68 16.80 -7.80
N PHE A 9 13.94 15.85 -6.90
CA PHE A 9 13.43 15.85 -5.54
C PHE A 9 14.48 15.42 -4.53
N ALA A 10 14.48 16.05 -3.35
CA ALA A 10 15.23 15.56 -2.22
C ALA A 10 14.66 14.21 -1.72
N LEU A 11 15.55 13.29 -1.38
CA LEU A 11 15.27 12.00 -0.78
C LEU A 11 15.80 12.01 0.66
N ILE A 12 14.88 11.88 1.62
CA ILE A 12 15.19 11.85 3.05
C ILE A 12 14.90 10.44 3.56
N GLY A 13 15.93 9.74 4.04
CA GLY A 13 15.80 8.42 4.67
C GLY A 13 16.98 7.50 4.38
N SER A 14 17.02 6.37 5.10
CA SER A 14 18.15 5.43 5.10
C SER A 14 18.25 4.52 3.87
N ASN A 15 17.18 4.37 3.08
CA ASN A 15 17.16 3.52 1.88
C ASN A 15 16.81 4.33 0.62
N VAL A 16 17.78 5.11 0.17
CA VAL A 16 17.66 6.01 -0.98
C VAL A 16 17.21 5.28 -2.27
N PRO A 17 17.74 4.10 -2.64
CA PRO A 17 17.28 3.39 -3.84
C PRO A 17 15.80 3.00 -3.79
N LYS A 18 15.31 2.52 -2.63
CA LYS A 18 13.90 2.14 -2.46
C LYS A 18 12.98 3.36 -2.50
N LEU A 19 13.39 4.46 -1.87
CA LEU A 19 12.66 5.73 -1.89
C LEU A 19 12.57 6.32 -3.29
N ALA A 20 13.69 6.34 -4.03
CA ALA A 20 13.74 6.77 -5.42
C ALA A 20 12.76 5.98 -6.29
N ARG A 21 12.80 4.64 -6.21
CA ARG A 21 11.89 3.77 -6.98
C ARG A 21 10.42 4.00 -6.63
N SER A 22 10.10 4.10 -5.33
CA SER A 22 8.74 4.35 -4.85
C SER A 22 8.19 5.69 -5.37
N ARG A 23 9.00 6.75 -5.29
CA ARG A 23 8.61 8.09 -5.74
C ARG A 23 8.50 8.17 -7.26
N GLY A 24 9.44 7.59 -7.99
CA GLY A 24 9.39 7.50 -9.46
C GLY A 24 8.11 6.84 -9.96
N ARG A 25 7.63 5.79 -9.25
CA ARG A 25 6.35 5.13 -9.56
C ARG A 25 5.15 6.06 -9.38
N ARG A 26 5.08 6.83 -8.29
CA ARG A 26 4.01 7.81 -8.05
C ARG A 26 4.00 8.90 -9.12
N LEU A 27 5.18 9.30 -9.59
CA LEU A 27 5.35 10.27 -10.68
C LEU A 27 5.12 9.67 -12.07
N ARG A 28 4.80 8.36 -12.17
CA ARG A 28 4.74 7.60 -13.43
C ARG A 28 5.97 7.82 -14.32
N ALA A 29 7.15 7.95 -13.71
CA ALA A 29 8.41 8.08 -14.42
C ALA A 29 8.79 6.73 -15.06
N THR A 30 9.48 6.78 -16.19
CA THR A 30 10.04 5.56 -16.82
C THR A 30 11.51 5.38 -16.50
N HIS A 31 12.21 6.47 -16.20
CA HIS A 31 13.62 6.46 -15.83
C HIS A 31 13.87 7.33 -14.61
N TYR A 32 14.89 6.98 -13.85
CA TYR A 32 15.35 7.76 -12.71
C TYR A 32 16.87 7.72 -12.58
N VAL A 33 17.42 8.73 -11.93
CA VAL A 33 18.83 8.79 -11.50
C VAL A 33 18.85 9.25 -10.04
N VAL A 34 19.85 8.81 -9.28
CA VAL A 34 20.06 9.24 -7.90
C VAL A 34 21.42 9.93 -7.83
N GLY A 35 21.48 11.08 -7.16
CA GLY A 35 22.67 11.91 -7.05
C GLY A 35 22.83 12.57 -5.68
N GLY A 36 23.94 13.29 -5.50
CA GLY A 36 24.37 13.86 -4.23
C GLY A 36 25.38 12.99 -3.48
N ALA A 37 26.21 13.62 -2.66
CA ALA A 37 27.14 12.93 -1.75
C ALA A 37 26.91 13.40 -0.30
N PRO A 38 26.28 12.57 0.57
CA PRO A 38 25.63 11.29 0.27
C PRO A 38 24.40 11.48 -0.64
N ALA A 39 23.91 10.39 -1.23
CA ALA A 39 22.81 10.41 -2.20
C ALA A 39 21.52 11.03 -1.60
N THR A 40 21.27 12.31 -1.88
CA THR A 40 20.23 13.12 -1.25
C THR A 40 19.17 13.59 -2.23
N VAL A 41 19.36 13.38 -3.54
CA VAL A 41 18.41 13.81 -4.57
C VAL A 41 18.18 12.74 -5.62
N ALA A 42 17.00 12.76 -6.25
CA ALA A 42 16.70 11.93 -7.41
C ALA A 42 16.01 12.74 -8.51
N GLY A 43 16.45 12.49 -9.74
CA GLY A 43 15.87 13.03 -10.97
C GLY A 43 14.97 12.00 -11.64
N PHE A 44 13.79 12.42 -12.10
CA PHE A 44 12.80 11.56 -12.71
C PHE A 44 12.40 12.05 -14.10
N GLY A 45 12.38 11.13 -15.07
CA GLY A 45 12.02 11.42 -16.46
C GLY A 45 10.99 10.44 -17.02
N ARG A 46 10.25 10.89 -18.03
CA ARG A 46 9.41 10.03 -18.86
C ARG A 46 9.96 10.03 -20.29
N ALA A 47 10.25 8.85 -20.80
CA ALA A 47 10.51 8.67 -22.22
C ALA A 47 9.23 8.98 -23.00
N ARG A 48 9.29 9.86 -24.01
CA ARG A 48 8.13 10.17 -24.86
C ARG A 48 7.72 8.92 -25.66
N PRO A 49 6.42 8.60 -25.74
CA PRO A 49 5.92 7.54 -26.59
C PRO A 49 6.04 8.01 -28.05
N GLY A 50 7.14 7.63 -28.70
CA GLY A 50 7.52 8.10 -30.03
C GLY A 50 8.91 7.60 -30.43
N LEU A 51 9.82 7.44 -29.45
CA LEU A 51 11.04 6.63 -29.58
C LEU A 51 10.79 5.13 -29.34
N ARG A 52 9.58 4.63 -29.65
CA ARG A 52 9.19 3.22 -29.56
C ARG A 52 9.56 2.43 -30.85
N ARG A 53 10.69 2.78 -31.47
CA ARG A 53 11.33 1.99 -32.53
C ARG A 53 12.73 1.59 -32.11
N SER A 54 12.81 0.94 -30.95
CA SER A 54 13.90 0.00 -30.65
C SER A 54 13.21 -1.14 -29.93
N ARG A 55 13.24 -2.31 -30.57
CA ARG A 55 12.54 -3.54 -30.18
C ARG A 55 12.69 -3.85 -28.68
N PRO A 56 11.72 -4.54 -28.05
CA PRO A 56 11.95 -5.13 -26.75
C PRO A 56 12.99 -6.24 -26.90
N ALA A 57 14.23 -5.99 -26.51
CA ALA A 57 15.28 -6.98 -26.42
C ALA A 57 15.00 -7.89 -25.23
N TRP A 58 14.11 -8.86 -25.41
CA TRP A 58 14.40 -10.18 -24.87
C TRP A 58 15.60 -10.70 -25.66
N SER A 59 16.64 -11.13 -24.95
CA SER A 59 17.95 -11.60 -25.44
C SER A 59 18.78 -10.59 -26.26
N SER A 60 19.74 -9.93 -25.61
CA SER A 60 21.07 -9.72 -26.18
C SER A 60 22.09 -9.33 -25.09
N HIS A 61 22.86 -10.32 -24.64
CA HIS A 61 24.27 -10.06 -24.36
C HIS A 61 24.90 -9.69 -25.71
N GLY A 62 25.25 -8.42 -25.93
CA GLY A 62 25.92 -7.97 -27.16
C GLY A 62 25.13 -6.97 -27.99
N ALA A 63 25.21 -5.69 -27.62
CA ALA A 63 25.23 -4.50 -28.49
C ALA A 63 25.25 -3.28 -27.57
N GLY A 64 26.42 -2.62 -27.46
CA GLY A 64 26.73 -1.56 -26.49
C GLY A 64 25.98 -0.25 -26.69
N VAL A 65 24.69 -0.21 -26.39
CA VAL A 65 23.94 1.05 -26.26
C VAL A 65 24.08 1.54 -24.83
N SER A 66 24.98 2.49 -24.60
CA SER A 66 25.14 3.12 -23.29
C SER A 66 23.83 3.78 -22.84
N PRO A 67 23.42 3.60 -21.58
CA PRO A 67 22.20 4.22 -21.06
C PRO A 67 22.29 5.76 -21.20
N PRO A 68 21.16 6.44 -21.46
CA PRO A 68 21.16 7.90 -21.52
C PRO A 68 21.59 8.48 -20.18
N GLN A 69 22.42 9.53 -20.20
CA GLN A 69 22.90 10.19 -18.99
C GLN A 69 22.05 11.43 -18.67
N ALA A 70 21.73 11.65 -17.40
CA ALA A 70 21.07 12.83 -16.92
C ALA A 70 22.03 14.02 -16.97
N ALA A 71 21.74 15.01 -17.81
CA ALA A 71 22.58 16.17 -18.06
C ALA A 71 22.90 16.94 -16.77
N ALA A 72 21.87 17.20 -15.94
CA ALA A 72 22.07 17.91 -14.69
C ALA A 72 22.87 17.10 -13.66
N GLN A 73 22.74 15.77 -13.64
CA GLN A 73 23.56 14.94 -12.76
C GLN A 73 25.02 14.95 -13.19
N LEU A 74 25.27 14.90 -14.50
CA LEU A 74 26.60 14.99 -15.06
C LEU A 74 27.24 16.34 -14.71
N PHE A 75 26.48 17.44 -14.84
CA PHE A 75 26.91 18.75 -14.38
C PHE A 75 27.26 18.77 -12.89
N ALA A 76 26.42 18.16 -12.04
CA ALA A 76 26.68 18.08 -10.60
C ALA A 76 27.95 17.29 -10.25
N LEU A 77 28.29 16.27 -11.05
CA LEU A 77 29.52 15.48 -10.88
C LEU A 77 30.76 16.23 -11.36
N LEU A 78 30.66 17.02 -12.42
CA LEU A 78 31.76 17.85 -12.94
C LEU A 78 32.06 19.04 -12.04
N TYR A 79 31.05 19.58 -11.34
CA TYR A 79 31.16 20.77 -10.49
C TYR A 79 30.63 20.52 -9.07
N PRO A 80 31.27 19.65 -8.27
CA PRO A 80 30.74 19.25 -6.96
C PRO A 80 30.69 20.39 -5.94
N GLU A 81 31.61 21.36 -6.03
CA GLU A 81 31.73 22.51 -5.12
C GLU A 81 30.57 23.52 -5.20
N GLY A 82 29.79 23.46 -6.27
CA GLY A 82 28.65 24.35 -6.48
C GLY A 82 28.85 25.30 -7.64
N ALA A 83 28.03 25.13 -8.67
CA ALA A 83 28.10 25.92 -9.89
C ALA A 83 26.72 26.10 -10.51
N HIS A 84 26.64 27.08 -11.40
CA HIS A 84 25.52 27.25 -12.32
C HIS A 84 26.02 27.64 -13.71
N SER A 85 25.23 27.34 -14.72
CA SER A 85 25.53 27.71 -16.11
C SER A 85 24.25 27.83 -16.92
N LEU A 86 24.28 28.72 -17.91
CA LEU A 86 23.27 28.81 -18.94
C LEU A 86 23.86 28.35 -20.28
N VAL A 87 23.49 27.13 -20.68
CA VAL A 87 24.07 26.47 -21.85
C VAL A 87 23.13 26.61 -23.05
N ARG A 88 23.65 27.04 -24.19
CA ARG A 88 22.90 27.03 -25.46
C ARG A 88 22.98 25.64 -26.08
N LEU A 89 21.84 25.02 -26.32
CA LEU A 89 21.76 23.71 -26.94
C LEU A 89 21.80 23.82 -28.47
N PRO A 90 22.22 22.76 -29.20
CA PRO A 90 22.26 22.75 -30.66
C PRO A 90 20.91 22.99 -31.34
N ASP A 91 19.81 22.73 -30.65
CA ASP A 91 18.44 22.97 -31.14
C ASP A 91 17.97 24.43 -30.90
N GLY A 92 18.86 25.31 -30.44
CA GLY A 92 18.60 26.72 -30.19
C GLY A 92 17.95 27.01 -28.82
N ARG A 93 17.60 26.00 -28.03
CA ARG A 93 17.06 26.19 -26.68
C ARG A 93 18.18 26.52 -25.68
N HIS A 94 17.80 27.08 -24.55
CA HIS A 94 18.72 27.40 -23.46
C HIS A 94 18.43 26.50 -22.27
N TRP A 95 19.47 25.87 -21.72
CA TRP A 95 19.38 24.98 -20.58
C TRP A 95 20.03 25.62 -19.35
N LEU A 96 19.25 25.78 -18.29
CA LEU A 96 19.75 26.26 -16.99
C LEU A 96 20.13 25.07 -16.12
N ALA A 97 21.43 24.96 -15.82
CA ALA A 97 22.00 23.96 -14.94
C ALA A 97 22.50 24.62 -13.66
N ALA A 98 22.24 23.98 -12.51
CA ALA A 98 22.83 24.37 -11.24
C ALA A 98 22.86 23.18 -10.28
N ALA A 99 23.97 23.05 -9.56
CA ALA A 99 24.20 21.98 -8.61
C ALA A 99 25.04 22.50 -7.43
N GLN A 100 24.95 21.85 -6.29
CA GLN A 100 25.73 22.14 -5.09
C GLN A 100 25.93 20.87 -4.27
N GLY A 101 27.16 20.58 -3.81
CA GLY A 101 27.47 19.37 -3.04
C GLY A 101 27.22 18.08 -3.82
N GLY A 102 27.49 18.10 -5.14
CA GLY A 102 27.21 16.98 -6.05
C GLY A 102 25.72 16.67 -6.26
N ALA A 103 24.81 17.52 -5.75
CA ALA A 103 23.36 17.38 -5.89
C ALA A 103 22.79 18.46 -6.82
N VAL A 104 21.91 18.03 -7.73
CA VAL A 104 21.17 18.96 -8.61
C VAL A 104 20.11 19.72 -7.81
N LEU A 105 20.04 21.03 -8.03
CA LEU A 105 19.03 21.87 -7.39
C LEU A 105 17.65 21.69 -8.07
N SER A 106 16.57 21.67 -7.28
CA SER A 106 15.22 21.35 -7.79
C SER A 106 14.65 22.36 -8.79
N GLN A 107 15.13 23.61 -8.75
CA GLN A 107 14.76 24.66 -9.71
C GLN A 107 15.73 24.74 -10.90
N ALA A 108 16.75 23.88 -10.93
CA ALA A 108 17.65 23.72 -12.05
C ALA A 108 17.18 22.58 -12.97
N ASP A 109 17.90 22.36 -14.07
CA ASP A 109 17.54 21.42 -15.13
C ASP A 109 16.26 21.84 -15.88
N LYS A 110 16.20 23.11 -16.30
CA LYS A 110 15.09 23.68 -17.07
C LYS A 110 15.52 24.06 -18.48
N LEU A 111 14.61 23.90 -19.43
CA LEU A 111 14.80 24.27 -20.84
C LEU A 111 13.91 25.44 -21.19
N PHE A 112 14.48 26.44 -21.85
CA PHE A 112 13.82 27.67 -22.24
C PHE A 112 13.92 27.88 -23.75
N GLY A 113 12.86 28.40 -24.36
CA GLY A 113 12.87 28.80 -25.76
C GLY A 113 13.55 30.15 -25.98
N SER A 114 13.50 31.03 -24.98
CA SER A 114 14.07 32.38 -25.04
C SER A 114 15.24 32.53 -24.05
N LEU A 115 16.29 33.23 -24.51
CA LEU A 115 17.43 33.60 -23.67
C LEU A 115 17.02 34.53 -22.53
N GLU A 116 16.08 35.45 -22.77
CA GLU A 116 15.60 36.40 -21.76
C GLU A 116 14.85 35.69 -20.62
N GLU A 117 14.01 34.70 -20.96
CA GLU A 117 13.32 33.87 -19.99
C GLU A 117 14.31 33.09 -19.13
N ALA A 118 15.32 32.51 -19.77
CA ALA A 118 16.33 31.74 -19.07
C ALA A 118 17.18 32.61 -18.12
N ARG A 119 17.52 33.84 -18.53
CA ARG A 119 18.25 34.81 -17.69
C ARG A 119 17.43 35.26 -16.48
N ARG A 120 16.12 35.47 -16.64
CA ARG A 120 15.24 35.81 -15.50
C ARG A 120 15.21 34.70 -14.46
N GLU A 121 15.09 33.45 -14.91
CA GLU A 121 15.10 32.28 -14.02
C GLU A 121 16.48 32.04 -13.37
N GLN A 122 17.57 32.30 -14.11
CA GLN A 122 18.93 32.29 -13.56
C GLN A 122 19.07 33.33 -12.44
N GLN A 123 18.62 34.57 -12.66
CA GLN A 123 18.67 35.64 -11.64
C GLN A 123 17.86 35.27 -10.40
N ALA A 124 16.66 34.72 -10.57
CA ALA A 124 15.83 34.26 -9.45
C ALA A 124 16.51 33.14 -8.65
N LEU A 125 17.19 32.21 -9.34
CA LEU A 125 17.96 31.13 -8.71
C LEU A 125 19.16 31.69 -7.92
N LEU A 126 19.89 32.65 -8.48
CA LEU A 126 21.05 33.28 -7.84
C LEU A 126 20.66 34.12 -6.63
N ALA A 127 19.50 34.78 -6.66
CA ALA A 127 18.97 35.49 -5.49
C ALA A 127 18.76 34.55 -4.29
N LEU A 128 18.37 33.29 -4.53
CA LEU A 128 18.22 32.27 -3.51
C LEU A 128 19.54 31.55 -3.17
N ARG A 129 20.53 31.58 -4.06
CA ARG A 129 21.79 30.83 -3.98
C ARG A 129 22.99 31.66 -4.47
N PRO A 130 23.37 32.73 -3.75
CA PRO A 130 24.42 33.64 -4.19
C PRO A 130 25.82 33.03 -4.24
N GLY A 131 26.06 31.91 -3.56
CA GLY A 131 27.36 31.23 -3.52
C GLY A 131 27.70 30.35 -4.73
N LEU A 132 26.83 30.25 -5.74
CA LEU A 132 27.07 29.41 -6.91
C LEU A 132 28.02 30.09 -7.90
N ARG A 133 29.10 29.41 -8.28
CA ARG A 133 30.05 29.93 -9.27
C ARG A 133 29.45 29.84 -10.68
N GLU A 134 29.60 30.89 -11.47
CA GLU A 134 29.23 30.87 -12.89
C GLU A 134 30.24 30.04 -13.68
N GLN A 135 29.73 29.21 -14.60
CA GLN A 135 30.54 28.44 -15.55
C GLN A 135 30.13 28.81 -16.97
N ASP A 136 31.13 28.97 -17.83
CA ASP A 136 30.91 29.25 -19.25
C ASP A 136 30.11 28.12 -19.92
N GLY A 137 29.01 28.48 -20.59
CA GLY A 137 28.08 27.50 -21.15
C GLY A 137 28.67 26.64 -22.28
N GLU A 138 29.57 27.19 -23.09
CA GLU A 138 30.22 26.47 -24.18
C GLU A 138 31.24 25.47 -23.64
N LEU A 139 32.02 25.87 -22.62
CA LEU A 139 32.95 24.97 -21.94
C LEU A 139 32.22 23.83 -21.22
N VAL A 140 31.11 24.14 -20.55
CA VAL A 140 30.25 23.13 -19.90
C VAL A 140 29.70 22.15 -20.93
N TRP A 141 29.19 22.64 -22.07
CA TRP A 141 28.69 21.79 -23.14
C TRP A 141 29.77 20.86 -23.69
N ALA A 142 30.95 21.40 -23.98
CA ALA A 142 32.09 20.64 -24.47
C ALA A 142 32.55 19.56 -23.47
N ALA A 143 32.57 19.88 -22.17
CA ALA A 143 32.92 18.93 -21.11
C ALA A 143 31.89 17.79 -21.01
N MET A 144 30.59 18.13 -21.01
CA MET A 144 29.51 17.14 -20.91
C MET A 144 29.43 16.20 -22.12
N MET A 145 29.81 16.68 -23.30
CA MET A 145 29.84 15.84 -24.50
C MET A 145 30.98 14.81 -24.49
N ARG A 146 32.05 15.05 -23.70
CA ARG A 146 33.18 14.12 -23.54
C ARG A 146 33.02 13.22 -22.32
N ALA A 147 32.31 13.68 -21.29
CA ALA A 147 32.18 12.96 -20.03
C ALA A 147 31.18 11.79 -20.12
N VAL A 148 31.57 10.65 -19.56
CA VAL A 148 30.70 9.49 -19.38
C VAL A 148 30.82 9.02 -17.93
N GLU A 149 29.85 9.42 -17.13
CA GLU A 149 29.85 9.12 -15.70
C GLU A 149 28.80 8.07 -15.35
N PRO A 150 29.17 6.93 -14.76
CA PRO A 150 28.21 5.92 -14.30
C PRO A 150 27.16 6.49 -13.33
N GLY A 151 27.55 7.45 -12.50
CA GLY A 151 26.65 8.13 -11.56
C GLY A 151 25.60 9.03 -12.22
N ALA A 152 25.78 9.40 -13.49
CA ALA A 152 24.81 10.16 -14.27
C ALA A 152 23.90 9.28 -15.13
N ALA A 153 24.13 7.97 -15.20
CA ALA A 153 23.34 7.06 -16.02
C ALA A 153 21.89 6.93 -15.52
N LEU A 154 20.92 7.10 -16.42
CA LEU A 154 19.51 6.87 -16.11
C LEU A 154 19.22 5.37 -16.03
N ALA A 155 18.70 4.94 -14.88
CA ALA A 155 18.19 3.61 -14.70
C ALA A 155 16.73 3.53 -15.15
N ALA A 156 16.39 2.49 -15.92
CA ALA A 156 15.00 2.17 -16.22
C ALA A 156 14.27 1.78 -14.93
N LEU A 157 13.09 2.34 -14.71
CA LEU A 157 12.28 2.02 -13.55
C LEU A 157 11.46 0.75 -13.86
N PRO A 158 11.73 -0.40 -13.21
CA PRO A 158 11.04 -1.64 -13.53
C PRO A 158 9.55 -1.52 -13.16
N SER A 159 8.70 -2.08 -14.03
CA SER A 159 7.28 -2.25 -13.74
C SER A 159 7.10 -3.23 -12.57
N ARG A 160 5.98 -3.15 -11.85
CA ARG A 160 5.68 -4.10 -10.75
C ARG A 160 5.66 -5.55 -11.23
N TRP A 161 5.28 -5.77 -12.49
CA TRP A 161 5.33 -7.07 -13.16
C TRP A 161 6.77 -7.55 -13.37
N ALA A 162 7.69 -6.65 -13.68
CA ALA A 162 9.10 -6.95 -13.89
C ALA A 162 9.88 -7.27 -12.60
N GLU A 163 9.27 -7.11 -11.42
CA GLU A 163 9.85 -7.54 -10.13
C GLU A 163 9.38 -8.93 -9.70
N LEU A 164 8.36 -9.51 -10.35
CA LEU A 164 7.88 -10.86 -10.01
C LEU A 164 8.85 -11.93 -10.54
N PRO A 165 9.12 -13.01 -9.79
CA PRO A 165 9.90 -14.15 -10.28
C PRO A 165 9.32 -14.69 -11.59
N LEU A 166 10.18 -15.15 -12.51
CA LEU A 166 9.75 -15.69 -13.82
C LEU A 166 8.69 -16.78 -13.65
N ALA A 167 8.86 -17.68 -12.68
CA ALA A 167 7.91 -18.75 -12.36
C ALA A 167 6.50 -18.21 -12.05
N LEU A 168 6.40 -17.11 -11.29
CA LEU A 168 5.13 -16.49 -10.95
C LEU A 168 4.49 -15.79 -12.16
N ARG A 169 5.30 -15.20 -13.06
CA ARG A 169 4.79 -14.62 -14.30
C ARG A 169 4.24 -15.70 -15.23
N VAL A 170 4.97 -16.80 -15.40
CA VAL A 170 4.54 -17.94 -16.20
C VAL A 170 3.26 -18.53 -15.59
N PHE A 171 3.21 -18.70 -14.26
CA PHE A 171 2.01 -19.16 -13.57
C PHE A 171 0.79 -18.26 -13.81
N LEU A 172 0.93 -16.93 -13.69
CA LEU A 172 -0.16 -15.99 -13.95
C LEU A 172 -0.57 -15.96 -15.43
N VAL A 173 0.38 -16.12 -16.36
CA VAL A 173 0.09 -16.24 -17.79
C VAL A 173 -0.64 -17.57 -18.08
N CYS A 174 -0.23 -18.67 -17.45
CA CYS A 174 -0.89 -19.97 -17.56
C CYS A 174 -2.31 -19.93 -16.98
N ILE A 175 -2.52 -19.25 -15.84
CA ILE A 175 -3.88 -18.99 -15.31
C ILE A 175 -4.70 -18.17 -16.30
N GLY A 176 -4.12 -17.13 -16.89
CA GLY A 176 -4.78 -16.32 -17.92
C GLY A 176 -5.15 -17.14 -19.16
N LEU A 177 -4.26 -18.01 -19.64
CA LEU A 177 -4.51 -18.92 -20.76
C LEU A 177 -5.55 -19.99 -20.41
N ALA A 178 -5.49 -20.55 -19.20
CA ALA A 178 -6.47 -21.52 -18.71
C ALA A 178 -7.87 -20.89 -18.54
N ALA A 179 -7.94 -19.61 -18.16
CA ALA A 179 -9.19 -18.84 -18.10
C ALA A 179 -9.71 -18.43 -19.49
N ALA A 180 -8.84 -18.35 -20.51
CA ALA A 180 -9.18 -18.05 -21.90
C ALA A 180 -9.41 -19.29 -22.78
N ALA A 181 -9.11 -20.50 -22.30
CA ALA A 181 -9.39 -21.75 -22.99
C ALA A 181 -10.90 -22.06 -23.17
N PRO A 182 -11.80 -21.80 -22.18
CA PRO A 182 -13.22 -22.08 -22.34
C PRO A 182 -13.93 -21.36 -23.50
N PRO A 183 -13.70 -20.06 -23.78
CA PRO A 183 -14.40 -19.38 -24.89
C PRO A 183 -13.94 -19.84 -26.27
N LEU A 184 -12.69 -20.29 -26.45
CA LEU A 184 -12.19 -20.78 -27.75
C LEU A 184 -12.64 -22.21 -28.06
N TRP A 185 -12.86 -23.06 -27.04
CA TRP A 185 -13.41 -24.40 -27.21
C TRP A 185 -14.91 -24.39 -27.55
N ASN A 186 -15.67 -23.46 -26.96
CA ASN A 186 -17.11 -23.33 -27.21
C ASN A 186 -17.44 -22.86 -28.63
N THR A 187 -16.58 -22.06 -29.28
CA THR A 187 -16.82 -21.62 -30.65
C THR A 187 -16.54 -22.71 -31.70
N ALA A 188 -15.72 -23.70 -31.38
CA ALA A 188 -15.37 -24.78 -32.31
C ALA A 188 -16.33 -25.99 -32.24
N PHE A 189 -16.98 -26.22 -31.09
CA PHE A 189 -17.90 -27.36 -30.91
C PHE A 189 -19.37 -27.07 -31.28
N ILE A 190 -19.79 -25.80 -31.26
CA ILE A 190 -21.17 -25.39 -31.61
C ILE A 190 -21.45 -25.51 -33.12
N THR A 191 -20.42 -25.58 -33.96
CA THR A 191 -20.57 -25.81 -35.40
C THR A 191 -20.76 -27.28 -35.79
N PHE A 192 -20.53 -28.25 -34.89
CA PHE A 192 -20.56 -29.68 -35.22
C PHE A 192 -21.73 -30.46 -34.61
N VAL A 193 -22.46 -29.87 -33.66
CA VAL A 193 -23.70 -30.46 -33.12
C VAL A 193 -24.83 -29.48 -33.44
N GLY A 194 -25.58 -29.79 -34.50
CA GLY A 194 -26.75 -29.02 -34.88
C GLY A 194 -27.71 -28.89 -33.68
N PRO A 195 -28.32 -27.72 -33.45
CA PRO A 195 -29.21 -27.54 -32.33
C PRO A 195 -30.45 -28.40 -32.57
N THR A 196 -30.57 -29.50 -31.83
CA THR A 196 -31.87 -30.10 -31.55
C THR A 196 -32.61 -29.10 -30.68
N ALA A 197 -33.62 -28.47 -31.27
CA ALA A 197 -34.51 -27.57 -30.59
C ALA A 197 -35.29 -28.35 -29.52
N VAL A 198 -34.71 -28.45 -28.32
CA VAL A 198 -35.45 -28.81 -27.12
C VAL A 198 -36.21 -27.55 -26.72
N LYS A 199 -37.53 -27.64 -26.87
CA LYS A 199 -38.50 -26.68 -26.37
C LYS A 199 -38.21 -26.44 -24.88
N PRO A 200 -37.80 -25.23 -24.45
CA PRO A 200 -37.54 -25.00 -23.04
C PRO A 200 -38.87 -24.98 -22.30
N GLU A 201 -39.03 -25.98 -21.45
CA GLU A 201 -39.88 -25.92 -20.27
C GLU A 201 -39.40 -24.72 -19.42
N PRO A 202 -40.29 -23.91 -18.83
CA PRO A 202 -39.92 -22.67 -18.16
C PRO A 202 -39.18 -22.97 -16.85
N ALA A 203 -37.88 -23.24 -16.94
CA ALA A 203 -36.97 -23.13 -15.82
C ALA A 203 -36.83 -21.65 -15.47
N SER A 204 -37.14 -21.31 -14.22
CA SER A 204 -36.94 -19.97 -13.65
C SER A 204 -35.55 -19.44 -14.02
N VAL A 205 -35.50 -18.38 -14.81
CA VAL A 205 -34.25 -17.67 -15.10
C VAL A 205 -33.69 -17.19 -13.76
N PRO A 206 -32.49 -17.63 -13.32
CA PRO A 206 -31.88 -17.14 -12.08
C PRO A 206 -31.69 -15.64 -12.19
N ASP A 207 -32.23 -14.88 -11.23
CA ASP A 207 -32.04 -13.44 -11.17
C ASP A 207 -30.56 -13.16 -10.82
N PRO A 208 -29.76 -12.58 -11.73
CA PRO A 208 -28.34 -12.33 -11.51
C PRO A 208 -28.08 -11.43 -10.31
N GLN A 209 -29.05 -10.60 -9.92
CA GLN A 209 -28.94 -9.74 -8.76
C GLN A 209 -29.08 -10.52 -7.45
N VAL A 210 -30.02 -11.47 -7.40
CA VAL A 210 -30.21 -12.36 -6.24
C VAL A 210 -28.97 -13.23 -6.04
N ASP A 211 -28.39 -13.73 -7.13
CA ASP A 211 -27.15 -14.53 -7.07
C ASP A 211 -25.94 -13.69 -6.61
N ALA A 212 -25.82 -12.45 -7.09
CA ALA A 212 -24.76 -11.55 -6.64
C ALA A 212 -24.90 -11.15 -5.16
N TYR A 213 -26.13 -10.96 -4.68
CA TYR A 213 -26.40 -10.74 -3.26
C TYR A 213 -26.04 -11.97 -2.42
N ARG A 214 -26.48 -13.17 -2.83
CA ARG A 214 -26.10 -14.43 -2.17
C ARG A 214 -24.58 -14.61 -2.11
N ALA A 215 -23.89 -14.35 -3.22
CA ALA A 215 -22.44 -14.40 -3.27
C ALA A 215 -21.79 -13.42 -2.27
N LEU A 216 -22.32 -12.20 -2.14
CA LEU A 216 -21.84 -11.20 -1.18
C LEU A 216 -21.95 -11.70 0.26
N VAL A 217 -23.13 -12.18 0.68
CA VAL A 217 -23.36 -12.63 2.07
C VAL A 217 -22.61 -13.91 2.40
N HIS A 218 -22.40 -14.80 1.44
CA HIS A 218 -21.61 -16.02 1.63
C HIS A 218 -20.10 -15.79 1.62
N ALA A 219 -19.61 -14.79 0.89
CA ALA A 219 -18.18 -14.45 0.84
C ALA A 219 -17.73 -13.55 2.00
N THR A 220 -18.65 -12.81 2.61
CA THR A 220 -18.32 -11.88 3.70
C THR A 220 -18.34 -12.60 5.04
N LEU A 221 -17.21 -12.56 5.77
CA LEU A 221 -17.11 -13.13 7.12
C LEU A 221 -17.18 -12.04 8.18
N ALA A 222 -17.89 -12.34 9.25
CA ALA A 222 -17.91 -11.61 10.52
C ALA A 222 -17.63 -12.57 11.67
N HIS A 223 -17.44 -12.04 12.87
CA HIS A 223 -17.16 -12.84 14.06
C HIS A 223 -18.40 -12.96 14.94
N ALA A 224 -18.52 -14.09 15.63
CA ALA A 224 -19.53 -14.28 16.66
C ALA A 224 -19.36 -13.26 17.80
N PRO A 225 -20.44 -12.89 18.54
CA PRO A 225 -20.39 -11.88 19.59
C PRO A 225 -19.33 -12.17 20.69
N ALA A 226 -19.11 -13.44 21.00
CA ALA A 226 -18.14 -13.88 22.00
C ALA A 226 -16.67 -13.78 21.55
N GLU A 227 -16.40 -13.50 20.27
CA GLU A 227 -15.05 -13.51 19.70
C GLU A 227 -14.12 -12.52 20.40
N LEU A 228 -14.58 -11.29 20.61
CA LEU A 228 -13.77 -10.26 21.25
C LEU A 228 -13.39 -10.67 22.67
N GLY A 229 -14.32 -11.26 23.42
CA GLY A 229 -14.05 -11.79 24.76
C GLY A 229 -12.98 -12.89 24.73
N ARG A 230 -13.05 -13.82 23.76
CA ARG A 230 -12.02 -14.86 23.57
C ARG A 230 -10.66 -14.28 23.20
N LEU A 231 -10.62 -13.30 22.30
CA LEU A 231 -9.40 -12.60 21.89
C LEU A 231 -8.74 -11.89 23.08
N LEU A 232 -9.53 -11.12 23.85
CA LEU A 232 -9.06 -10.42 25.05
C LEU A 232 -8.58 -11.40 26.12
N ALA A 233 -9.30 -12.50 26.35
CA ALA A 233 -8.88 -13.55 27.29
C ALA A 233 -7.58 -14.25 26.83
N GLY A 234 -7.40 -14.46 25.52
CA GLY A 234 -6.18 -15.02 24.95
C GLY A 234 -4.97 -14.11 25.16
N VAL A 235 -5.09 -12.82 24.85
CA VAL A 235 -4.03 -11.83 25.10
C VAL A 235 -3.79 -11.62 26.60
N GLY A 236 -4.84 -11.72 27.42
CA GLY A 236 -4.75 -11.62 28.88
C GLY A 236 -3.93 -12.73 29.56
N LYS A 237 -3.62 -13.84 28.86
CA LYS A 237 -2.72 -14.90 29.36
C LYS A 237 -1.23 -14.54 29.26
N LEU A 238 -0.89 -13.44 28.59
CA LEU A 238 0.50 -13.01 28.45
C LEU A 238 1.02 -12.45 29.77
N PRO A 239 2.12 -12.99 30.33
CA PRO A 239 2.74 -12.42 31.51
C PRO A 239 3.34 -11.05 31.18
N ILE A 240 3.07 -10.04 32.02
CA ILE A 240 3.70 -8.72 31.86
C ILE A 240 5.22 -8.82 32.07
N GLN A 241 5.66 -9.71 32.96
CA GLN A 241 7.07 -10.04 33.18
C GLN A 241 7.25 -11.55 33.35
N VAL A 242 8.30 -12.11 32.75
CA VAL A 242 8.63 -13.54 32.82
C VAL A 242 10.14 -13.73 32.73
N SER A 243 10.76 -14.40 33.71
CA SER A 243 12.21 -14.69 33.72
C SER A 243 13.10 -13.47 33.41
N GLY A 244 12.77 -12.29 33.93
CA GLY A 244 13.52 -11.04 33.70
C GLY A 244 13.26 -10.36 32.35
N TRP A 245 12.36 -10.90 31.53
CA TRP A 245 11.83 -10.27 30.33
C TRP A 245 10.55 -9.50 30.67
N ALA A 246 10.35 -8.34 30.06
CA ALA A 246 9.14 -7.54 30.19
C ALA A 246 8.41 -7.41 28.86
N LEU A 247 7.09 -7.62 28.88
CA LEU A 247 6.22 -7.41 27.72
C LEU A 247 6.26 -5.93 27.34
N ARG A 248 6.53 -5.65 26.07
CA ARG A 248 6.47 -4.30 25.50
C ARG A 248 5.21 -4.11 24.66
N ARG A 249 4.86 -5.13 23.87
CA ARG A 249 3.74 -5.07 22.93
C ARG A 249 3.18 -6.46 22.66
N ALA A 250 1.88 -6.57 22.50
CA ALA A 250 1.20 -7.72 21.91
C ALA A 250 0.35 -7.25 20.73
N GLN A 251 0.24 -8.06 19.69
CA GLN A 251 -0.55 -7.77 18.51
C GLN A 251 -1.17 -9.05 17.99
N CYS A 252 -2.45 -9.00 17.65
CA CYS A 252 -3.18 -10.06 16.99
C CYS A 252 -3.84 -9.49 15.73
N ASP A 253 -3.55 -10.10 14.59
CA ASP A 253 -4.21 -9.80 13.31
C ASP A 253 -5.12 -10.96 12.93
N SER A 254 -6.33 -10.63 12.48
CA SER A 254 -7.31 -11.62 12.00
C SER A 254 -6.95 -12.06 10.59
N ASP A 255 -6.87 -13.38 10.42
CA ASP A 255 -6.89 -14.08 9.14
C ASP A 255 -8.28 -14.76 8.99
N ALA A 256 -8.53 -15.42 7.85
CA ALA A 256 -9.86 -15.94 7.51
C ALA A 256 -10.46 -16.90 8.56
N LEU A 257 -9.63 -17.73 9.22
CA LEU A 257 -10.07 -18.76 10.18
C LEU A 257 -9.28 -18.74 11.50
N GLN A 258 -8.34 -17.82 11.66
CA GLN A 258 -7.46 -17.79 12.82
C GLN A 258 -6.97 -16.38 13.12
N TRP A 259 -6.56 -16.17 14.37
CA TRP A 259 -5.78 -15.02 14.79
C TRP A 259 -4.31 -15.38 14.78
N ASN A 260 -3.51 -14.57 14.08
CA ASN A 260 -2.06 -14.63 14.16
C ASN A 260 -1.60 -13.61 15.20
N CYS A 261 -1.10 -14.09 16.33
CA CYS A 261 -0.69 -13.24 17.43
C CYS A 261 0.81 -13.27 17.63
N ALA A 262 1.36 -12.12 18.01
CA ALA A 262 2.75 -11.95 18.36
C ALA A 262 2.90 -11.05 19.59
N ALA A 263 3.86 -11.36 20.46
CA ALA A 263 4.20 -10.57 21.63
C ALA A 263 5.71 -10.30 21.65
N VAL A 264 6.06 -9.03 21.82
CA VAL A 264 7.43 -8.56 21.89
C VAL A 264 7.80 -8.32 23.35
N TYR A 265 8.81 -9.03 23.79
CA TYR A 265 9.42 -8.91 25.11
C TYR A 265 10.80 -8.29 24.98
N VAL A 266 11.16 -7.46 25.95
CA VAL A 266 12.49 -6.87 26.06
C VAL A 266 13.16 -7.27 27.36
N ARG A 267 14.48 -7.33 27.32
CA ARG A 267 15.30 -7.65 28.48
C ARG A 267 15.18 -6.54 29.52
N ALA A 268 14.57 -6.84 30.67
CA ALA A 268 14.37 -5.89 31.76
C ALA A 268 15.30 -6.15 32.96
N HIS A 269 15.91 -7.33 33.04
CA HIS A 269 16.81 -7.71 34.13
C HIS A 269 18.12 -8.34 33.62
N PRO A 270 19.27 -8.12 34.30
CA PRO A 270 20.56 -8.71 33.91
C PRO A 270 20.61 -10.25 33.94
N GLN A 271 19.69 -10.89 34.66
CA GLN A 271 19.59 -12.35 34.71
C GLN A 271 18.63 -12.93 33.65
N ALA A 272 17.99 -12.09 32.83
CA ALA A 272 17.13 -12.59 31.76
C ALA A 272 17.99 -13.29 30.71
N THR A 273 17.68 -14.55 30.44
CA THR A 273 18.36 -15.37 29.44
C THR A 273 17.37 -15.88 28.40
N ASN A 274 17.85 -16.12 27.17
CA ASN A 274 17.02 -16.72 26.13
C ASN A 274 16.57 -18.14 26.53
N HIS A 275 17.46 -18.90 27.18
CA HIS A 275 17.17 -20.24 27.68
C HIS A 275 16.03 -20.22 28.71
N GLY A 276 16.08 -19.31 29.68
CA GLY A 276 15.04 -19.20 30.72
C GLY A 276 13.68 -18.77 30.18
N LEU A 277 13.63 -18.00 29.08
CA LEU A 277 12.36 -17.70 28.41
C LEU A 277 11.86 -18.89 27.59
N TYR A 278 12.76 -19.56 26.85
CA TYR A 278 12.42 -20.70 26.01
C TYR A 278 11.84 -21.87 26.82
N ALA A 279 12.42 -22.15 27.99
CA ALA A 279 11.97 -23.23 28.88
C ALA A 279 10.55 -23.03 29.45
N LEU A 280 10.00 -21.81 29.39
CA LEU A 280 8.66 -21.47 29.90
C LEU A 280 7.63 -21.24 28.78
N LEU A 281 7.97 -21.54 27.53
CA LEU A 281 7.04 -21.37 26.42
C LEU A 281 5.89 -22.37 26.52
N PRO A 282 4.63 -21.91 26.40
CA PRO A 282 3.50 -22.83 26.28
C PRO A 282 3.57 -23.66 24.99
N ASP A 283 2.92 -24.81 25.01
CA ASP A 283 2.85 -25.68 23.84
C ASP A 283 2.24 -24.97 22.62
N GLY A 284 2.85 -25.17 21.45
CA GLY A 284 2.42 -24.56 20.18
C GLY A 284 2.87 -23.11 19.98
N TRP A 285 3.59 -22.52 20.93
CA TRP A 285 4.17 -21.18 20.79
C TRP A 285 5.53 -21.26 20.12
N GLN A 286 5.79 -20.31 19.23
CA GLN A 286 7.09 -20.14 18.58
C GLN A 286 7.79 -18.93 19.18
N VAL A 287 9.11 -18.97 19.27
CA VAL A 287 9.92 -17.82 19.67
C VAL A 287 10.97 -17.51 18.64
N SER A 288 11.22 -16.22 18.44
CA SER A 288 12.36 -15.70 17.70
C SER A 288 13.08 -14.67 18.56
N PHE A 289 14.41 -14.79 18.65
CA PHE A 289 15.23 -13.86 19.40
C PHE A 289 15.93 -12.90 18.44
N LYS A 290 15.84 -11.60 18.71
CA LYS A 290 16.84 -10.65 18.23
C LYS A 290 17.98 -10.68 19.24
N PRO A 291 19.23 -10.89 18.81
CA PRO A 291 20.33 -11.17 19.74
C PRO A 291 20.39 -10.18 20.91
N LEU A 292 20.50 -10.73 22.13
CA LEU A 292 20.74 -10.07 23.43
C LEU A 292 19.65 -9.12 23.98
N GLU A 293 18.73 -8.60 23.17
CA GLU A 293 17.86 -7.49 23.58
C GLU A 293 16.35 -7.81 23.60
N GLU A 294 15.86 -8.56 22.61
CA GLU A 294 14.42 -8.70 22.34
C GLU A 294 14.04 -10.14 21.96
N ALA A 295 12.87 -10.58 22.44
CA ALA A 295 12.26 -11.85 22.07
C ALA A 295 10.86 -11.62 21.52
N THR A 296 10.55 -12.23 20.39
CA THR A 296 9.21 -12.24 19.79
C THR A 296 8.59 -13.61 19.98
N LEU A 297 7.53 -13.69 20.75
CA LEU A 297 6.69 -14.87 20.87
C LEU A 297 5.59 -14.81 19.81
N MET A 298 5.26 -15.94 19.19
CA MET A 298 4.22 -16.05 18.17
C MET A 298 3.33 -17.25 18.47
N TRP A 299 2.02 -17.06 18.41
CA TRP A 299 1.05 -18.12 18.57
C TRP A 299 -0.17 -17.87 17.69
N ARG A 300 -1.00 -18.89 17.55
CA ARG A 300 -2.24 -18.82 16.79
C ARG A 300 -3.42 -19.15 17.68
N MET A 301 -4.54 -18.49 17.42
CA MET A 301 -5.81 -18.79 18.09
C MET A 301 -6.88 -19.06 17.04
N ALA A 302 -7.77 -20.01 17.29
CA ALA A 302 -8.91 -20.24 16.40
C ALA A 302 -9.80 -18.99 16.37
N SER A 303 -10.25 -18.58 15.19
CA SER A 303 -11.24 -17.53 15.03
C SER A 303 -12.63 -18.13 14.87
N GLY A 304 -13.63 -17.59 15.57
CA GLY A 304 -15.05 -17.90 15.34
C GLY A 304 -15.65 -17.08 14.21
N ALA A 305 -15.05 -17.14 13.02
CA ALA A 305 -15.59 -16.47 11.84
C ALA A 305 -16.82 -17.22 11.31
N LEU A 306 -17.90 -16.49 11.07
CA LEU A 306 -19.15 -16.93 10.48
C LEU A 306 -19.41 -16.14 9.20
N ARG A 307 -20.15 -16.71 8.25
CA ARG A 307 -20.57 -15.96 7.06
C ARG A 307 -21.71 -15.03 7.45
N LEU A 308 -21.81 -13.87 6.80
CA LEU A 308 -22.94 -12.97 7.03
C LEU A 308 -24.28 -13.63 6.70
N ALA A 309 -24.31 -14.56 5.74
CA ALA A 309 -25.48 -15.36 5.43
C ALA A 309 -26.01 -16.19 6.61
N ASP A 310 -25.14 -16.56 7.54
CA ASP A 310 -25.45 -17.41 8.69
C ASP A 310 -25.72 -16.57 9.96
N MET A 311 -25.81 -15.25 9.83
CA MET A 311 -25.97 -14.31 10.94
C MET A 311 -27.21 -13.44 10.77
N THR A 312 -27.88 -13.15 11.88
CA THR A 312 -28.94 -12.13 11.91
C THR A 312 -28.31 -10.75 12.03
N LEU A 313 -28.34 -9.98 10.94
CA LEU A 313 -27.85 -8.61 10.94
C LEU A 313 -28.81 -7.69 11.69
N PRO A 314 -28.31 -6.81 12.58
CA PRO A 314 -29.15 -5.81 13.23
C PRO A 314 -29.61 -4.76 12.22
N ALA A 315 -30.83 -4.25 12.41
CA ALA A 315 -31.33 -3.10 11.65
C ALA A 315 -30.49 -1.84 11.96
N ALA A 316 -30.36 -0.93 11.00
CA ALA A 316 -29.57 0.29 11.13
C ALA A 316 -30.00 1.13 12.35
N LEU A 317 -31.32 1.23 12.58
CA LEU A 317 -31.86 1.93 13.76
C LEU A 317 -31.42 1.28 15.09
N HIS A 318 -31.32 -0.04 15.13
CA HIS A 318 -30.83 -0.74 16.32
C HIS A 318 -29.34 -0.45 16.56
N VAL A 319 -28.53 -0.41 15.50
CA VAL A 319 -27.11 -0.02 15.62
C VAL A 319 -26.97 1.41 16.11
N ASP A 320 -27.74 2.36 15.56
CA ASP A 320 -27.68 3.77 15.95
C ASP A 320 -28.15 4.03 17.38
N THR A 321 -29.10 3.24 17.90
CA THR A 321 -29.62 3.44 19.26
C THR A 321 -28.86 2.64 20.32
N GLN A 322 -28.54 1.37 20.06
CA GLN A 322 -27.94 0.48 21.06
C GLN A 322 -26.42 0.49 20.98
N VAL A 323 -25.85 0.29 19.79
CA VAL A 323 -24.38 0.18 19.63
C VAL A 323 -23.75 1.57 19.73
N VAL A 324 -24.23 2.54 18.94
CA VAL A 324 -23.70 3.90 18.97
C VAL A 324 -24.01 4.57 20.32
N GLY A 325 -25.22 4.39 20.87
CA GLY A 325 -25.55 4.87 22.22
C GLY A 325 -24.64 4.27 23.30
N GLY A 326 -24.39 2.96 23.26
CA GLY A 326 -23.44 2.30 24.17
C GLY A 326 -22.02 2.84 24.03
N LEU A 327 -21.54 3.03 22.79
CA LEU A 327 -20.23 3.63 22.53
C LEU A 327 -20.16 5.08 23.03
N GLN A 328 -21.22 5.88 22.86
CA GLN A 328 -21.32 7.25 23.37
C GLN A 328 -21.19 7.29 24.90
N GLY A 329 -21.88 6.38 25.61
CA GLY A 329 -21.77 6.26 27.07
C GLY A 329 -20.37 5.83 27.54
N LEU A 330 -19.67 5.00 26.76
CA LEU A 330 -18.32 4.54 27.08
C LEU A 330 -17.20 5.50 26.62
N ARG A 331 -17.50 6.56 25.85
CA ARG A 331 -16.47 7.51 25.37
C ARG A 331 -15.50 8.00 26.45
N PRO A 332 -15.93 8.34 27.68
CA PRO A 332 -15.02 8.80 28.73
C PRO A 332 -14.00 7.75 29.19
N ALA A 333 -14.24 6.46 28.92
CA ALA A 333 -13.33 5.37 29.28
C ALA A 333 -12.28 5.08 28.19
N PHE A 334 -12.33 5.79 27.05
CA PHE A 334 -11.41 5.64 25.92
C PHE A 334 -10.68 6.96 25.64
N ALA A 335 -9.45 6.85 25.14
CA ALA A 335 -8.71 8.01 24.65
C ALA A 335 -9.26 8.48 23.29
N SER A 336 -9.69 7.55 22.43
CA SER A 336 -10.45 7.87 21.22
C SER A 336 -11.40 6.74 20.82
N VAL A 337 -12.53 7.15 20.24
CA VAL A 337 -13.54 6.28 19.64
C VAL A 337 -13.88 6.88 18.29
N SER A 338 -13.71 6.13 17.21
CA SER A 338 -14.12 6.55 15.87
C SER A 338 -14.99 5.49 15.21
N LEU A 339 -16.10 5.94 14.65
CA LEU A 339 -17.04 5.14 13.89
C LEU A 339 -17.29 5.85 12.56
N SER A 340 -17.09 5.16 11.45
CA SER A 340 -17.36 5.74 10.13
C SER A 340 -18.87 5.83 9.87
N PRO A 341 -19.30 6.73 8.97
CA PRO A 341 -20.65 6.68 8.42
C PRO A 341 -20.95 5.31 7.82
N ALA A 342 -22.24 4.95 7.79
CA ALA A 342 -22.72 3.75 7.12
C ALA A 342 -22.45 3.82 5.63
N ALA A 343 -21.74 2.81 5.10
CA ALA A 343 -21.47 2.68 3.67
C ALA A 343 -22.10 1.39 3.14
N PRO A 344 -22.82 1.42 2.00
CA PRO A 344 -23.42 0.21 1.43
C PRO A 344 -22.33 -0.77 1.00
N LEU A 345 -22.52 -2.04 1.36
CA LEU A 345 -21.71 -3.15 0.89
C LEU A 345 -22.26 -3.58 -0.47
N MET A 346 -21.63 -3.12 -1.56
CA MET A 346 -22.13 -3.41 -2.90
C MET A 346 -21.71 -4.80 -3.38
N PRO A 347 -22.64 -5.62 -3.89
CA PRO A 347 -22.30 -6.88 -4.54
C PRO A 347 -21.48 -6.62 -5.80
N LEU A 348 -20.50 -7.49 -6.07
CA LEU A 348 -19.70 -7.44 -7.28
C LEU A 348 -20.57 -7.92 -8.45
N MET A 349 -21.27 -7.00 -9.11
CA MET A 349 -22.12 -7.34 -10.24
C MET A 349 -21.27 -7.88 -11.40
N PRO A 350 -21.58 -9.07 -11.96
CA PRO A 350 -20.96 -9.49 -13.19
C PRO A 350 -21.26 -8.46 -14.28
N ARG A 351 -20.22 -7.99 -14.97
CA ARG A 351 -20.34 -7.06 -16.09
C ARG A 351 -21.15 -7.77 -17.19
N MET A 352 -22.46 -7.54 -17.26
CA MET A 352 -23.24 -8.00 -18.40
C MET A 352 -22.68 -7.32 -19.64
N ALA A 353 -22.30 -8.11 -20.65
CA ALA A 353 -21.98 -7.60 -21.97
C ALA A 353 -23.16 -6.73 -22.42
N ALA A 354 -22.88 -5.50 -22.86
CA ALA A 354 -23.89 -4.54 -23.26
C ALA A 354 -24.88 -5.20 -24.23
N ALA A 355 -26.12 -5.37 -23.79
CA ALA A 355 -27.20 -5.67 -24.70
C ALA A 355 -27.31 -4.50 -25.70
N PRO A 356 -27.56 -4.77 -26.99
CA PRO A 356 -27.75 -3.71 -27.97
C PRO A 356 -28.89 -2.82 -27.50
N GLN A 357 -28.60 -1.52 -27.36
CA GLN A 357 -29.54 -0.51 -26.89
C GLN A 357 -30.74 -0.49 -27.81
N THR A 358 -31.85 -1.06 -27.36
CA THR A 358 -33.16 -0.81 -27.95
C THR A 358 -33.67 0.46 -27.31
N HIS A 359 -33.90 1.47 -28.15
CA HIS A 359 -34.50 2.74 -27.79
C HIS A 359 -35.98 2.54 -27.41
N THR A 360 -36.23 2.02 -26.22
CA THR A 360 -37.50 2.17 -25.51
C THR A 360 -37.15 2.52 -24.08
N GLY A 361 -37.73 3.62 -23.56
CA GLY A 361 -37.50 4.13 -22.20
C GLY A 361 -38.05 3.20 -21.11
N GLN A 362 -37.59 1.96 -21.08
CA GLN A 362 -37.74 1.09 -19.93
C GLN A 362 -36.82 1.62 -18.84
N ALA A 363 -37.43 2.10 -17.76
CA ALA A 363 -36.76 2.34 -16.49
C ALA A 363 -35.86 1.13 -16.15
N ALA A 364 -34.66 1.42 -15.64
CA ALA A 364 -33.78 0.39 -15.10
C ALA A 364 -34.61 -0.57 -14.21
N PRO A 365 -34.42 -1.89 -14.32
CA PRO A 365 -35.14 -2.82 -13.46
C PRO A 365 -34.94 -2.37 -12.02
N SER A 366 -36.04 -2.00 -11.37
CA SER A 366 -36.07 -1.68 -9.95
C SER A 366 -35.43 -2.84 -9.22
N LEU A 367 -34.41 -2.56 -8.39
CA LEU A 367 -33.81 -3.59 -7.54
C LEU A 367 -34.96 -4.37 -6.86
N PRO A 368 -35.03 -5.72 -6.93
CA PRO A 368 -35.80 -6.48 -5.97
C PRO A 368 -35.52 -5.94 -4.56
N ASP A 369 -36.55 -6.00 -3.70
CA ASP A 369 -36.64 -5.49 -2.32
C ASP A 369 -35.69 -6.24 -1.36
N MET A 370 -34.43 -6.36 -1.78
CA MET A 370 -33.36 -7.03 -1.08
C MET A 370 -32.77 -6.03 -0.09
N PRO A 371 -32.65 -6.40 1.18
CA PRO A 371 -32.23 -5.46 2.18
C PRO A 371 -30.77 -5.05 1.97
N VAL A 372 -30.51 -3.75 2.00
CA VAL A 372 -29.18 -3.18 1.79
C VAL A 372 -28.32 -3.48 3.01
N ILE A 373 -27.22 -4.21 2.82
CA ILE A 373 -26.22 -4.42 3.85
C ILE A 373 -25.30 -3.20 3.88
N ARG A 374 -25.08 -2.64 5.06
CA ARG A 374 -24.18 -1.51 5.28
C ARG A 374 -23.04 -1.92 6.20
N ARG A 375 -21.94 -1.20 6.09
CA ARG A 375 -20.71 -1.40 6.88
C ARG A 375 -20.26 -0.10 7.52
N ARG A 376 -19.83 -0.16 8.78
CA ARG A 376 -19.18 0.94 9.51
C ARG A 376 -17.84 0.48 10.07
N ALA A 377 -16.77 1.19 9.76
CA ALA A 377 -15.46 0.93 10.37
C ALA A 377 -15.43 1.50 11.79
N LEU A 378 -15.00 0.69 12.75
CA LEU A 378 -14.86 1.04 14.16
C LEU A 378 -13.39 0.95 14.58
N VAL A 379 -12.88 2.02 15.19
CA VAL A 379 -11.57 2.03 15.85
C VAL A 379 -11.71 2.57 17.27
N LEU A 380 -11.15 1.83 18.22
CA LEU A 380 -11.18 2.14 19.64
C LEU A 380 -9.75 2.17 20.17
N HIS A 381 -9.40 3.22 20.90
CA HIS A 381 -8.08 3.36 21.53
C HIS A 381 -8.23 3.79 22.98
N GLY A 382 -7.63 3.05 23.91
CA GLY A 382 -7.74 3.34 25.33
C GLY A 382 -7.20 2.22 26.22
N PRO A 383 -7.49 2.24 27.53
CA PRO A 383 -7.08 1.19 28.45
C PRO A 383 -7.60 -0.19 28.02
N LEU A 384 -6.76 -1.23 28.14
CA LEU A 384 -7.18 -2.62 27.83
C LEU A 384 -8.41 -3.05 28.63
N ARG A 385 -8.52 -2.61 29.90
CA ARG A 385 -9.69 -2.89 30.75
C ARG A 385 -10.99 -2.30 30.20
N SER A 386 -10.93 -1.16 29.50
CA SER A 386 -12.11 -0.54 28.88
C SER A 386 -12.59 -1.35 27.68
N MET A 387 -11.69 -2.07 26.99
CA MET A 387 -12.08 -3.00 25.91
C MET A 387 -12.94 -4.16 26.43
N ALA A 388 -12.73 -4.59 27.68
CA ALA A 388 -13.57 -5.61 28.30
C ALA A 388 -14.98 -5.10 28.67
N LEU A 389 -15.15 -3.77 28.73
CA LEU A 389 -16.45 -3.12 28.96
C LEU A 389 -17.21 -2.86 27.64
N LEU A 390 -16.61 -3.20 26.49
CA LEU A 390 -17.28 -3.00 25.22
C LEU A 390 -18.62 -3.72 25.24
N PRO A 391 -19.66 -3.06 24.72
CA PRO A 391 -20.99 -3.54 24.91
C PRO A 391 -21.08 -4.90 24.21
N GLY A 392 -21.62 -5.89 24.94
CA GLY A 392 -21.90 -7.22 24.42
C GLY A 392 -22.86 -7.34 23.20
N PRO A 393 -23.61 -6.32 22.73
CA PRO A 393 -24.52 -6.46 21.60
C PRO A 393 -23.89 -6.11 20.24
N ILE A 394 -22.56 -5.98 20.10
CA ILE A 394 -21.96 -5.94 18.75
C ILE A 394 -22.05 -7.34 18.14
N SER A 395 -23.21 -7.63 17.56
CA SER A 395 -23.60 -8.97 17.12
C SER A 395 -23.00 -9.38 15.78
N ALA A 396 -22.73 -8.40 14.91
CA ALA A 396 -22.22 -8.61 13.56
C ALA A 396 -20.98 -7.73 13.31
N ALA A 397 -19.86 -8.05 13.96
CA ALA A 397 -18.59 -7.35 13.72
C ALA A 397 -17.50 -8.27 13.19
N ARG A 398 -16.72 -7.76 12.24
CA ARG A 398 -15.45 -8.34 11.81
C ARG A 398 -14.30 -7.56 12.44
N TRP A 399 -13.82 -8.04 13.58
CA TRP A 399 -12.55 -7.59 14.15
C TRP A 399 -11.38 -7.93 13.23
N SER A 400 -10.50 -6.97 12.97
CA SER A 400 -9.35 -7.14 12.07
C SER A 400 -8.02 -7.14 12.81
N ARG A 401 -7.93 -6.36 13.89
CA ARG A 401 -6.68 -6.17 14.63
C ARG A 401 -6.94 -5.77 16.08
N LEU A 402 -6.15 -6.34 16.97
CA LEU A 402 -5.95 -5.89 18.35
C LEU A 402 -4.46 -5.64 18.59
N VAL A 403 -4.11 -4.46 19.08
CA VAL A 403 -2.75 -4.12 19.52
C VAL A 403 -2.81 -3.73 20.98
N VAL A 404 -1.91 -4.25 21.80
CA VAL A 404 -1.73 -3.86 23.20
C VAL A 404 -0.30 -3.41 23.38
N ASN A 405 -0.09 -2.21 23.91
CA ASN A 405 1.21 -1.68 24.25
C ASN A 405 1.32 -1.50 25.77
N VAL A 406 2.49 -1.83 26.31
CA VAL A 406 2.82 -1.59 27.71
C VAL A 406 3.53 -0.25 27.81
N GLN A 407 2.92 0.70 28.53
CA GLN A 407 3.49 2.02 28.78
C GLN A 407 4.07 2.08 30.20
N PRO A 408 5.27 2.66 30.37
CA PRO A 408 5.81 2.95 31.69
C PRO A 408 5.03 4.14 32.27
N GLN A 409 3.94 3.89 33.00
CA GLN A 409 3.15 4.92 33.68
C GLN A 409 3.11 4.68 35.18
N LEU A 410 3.29 5.76 35.95
CA LEU A 410 3.31 5.71 37.42
C LEU A 410 1.90 5.71 38.06
N GLN A 411 0.87 6.28 37.41
CA GLN A 411 -0.47 6.36 37.98
C GLN A 411 -1.57 6.06 36.93
N PRO A 412 -2.41 5.03 37.14
CA PRO A 412 -3.55 4.75 36.29
C PRO A 412 -4.69 5.76 36.55
N SER A 413 -5.34 6.23 35.48
CA SER A 413 -6.56 7.07 35.54
C SER A 413 -7.68 6.40 34.73
N LEU A 414 -8.85 7.02 34.62
CA LEU A 414 -9.95 6.44 33.83
C LEU A 414 -9.58 6.17 32.36
N THR A 415 -8.77 7.04 31.74
CA THR A 415 -8.34 6.94 30.34
C THR A 415 -6.87 6.51 30.17
N SER A 416 -6.07 6.50 31.25
CA SER A 416 -4.66 6.10 31.22
C SER A 416 -4.43 4.79 31.99
N SER A 417 -3.64 3.91 31.41
CA SER A 417 -3.33 2.60 31.97
C SER A 417 -1.96 2.17 31.48
N ALA A 418 -1.24 1.40 32.30
CA ALA A 418 0.00 0.76 31.87
C ALA A 418 -0.22 -0.15 30.64
N LEU A 419 -1.44 -0.68 30.47
CA LEU A 419 -1.84 -1.44 29.29
C LEU A 419 -2.80 -0.61 28.45
N VAL A 420 -2.33 -0.16 27.29
CA VAL A 420 -3.12 0.59 26.30
C VAL A 420 -3.38 -0.28 25.09
N ALA A 421 -4.64 -0.38 24.69
CA ALA A 421 -5.09 -1.19 23.57
C ALA A 421 -5.65 -0.34 22.44
N GLU A 422 -5.48 -0.83 21.22
CA GLU A 422 -6.13 -0.36 20.01
C GLU A 422 -6.87 -1.54 19.36
N LEU A 423 -8.18 -1.41 19.19
CA LEU A 423 -9.04 -2.41 18.58
C LEU A 423 -9.62 -1.84 17.28
N GLN A 424 -9.53 -2.62 16.19
CA GLN A 424 -10.03 -2.26 14.87
C GLN A 424 -10.99 -3.34 14.35
N GLY A 425 -12.06 -2.91 13.68
CA GLY A 425 -12.99 -3.82 13.02
C GLY A 425 -14.04 -3.10 12.18
N ASP A 426 -14.89 -3.89 11.54
CA ASP A 426 -16.05 -3.43 10.78
C ASP A 426 -17.33 -3.96 11.44
N ILE A 427 -18.36 -3.12 11.59
CA ILE A 427 -19.72 -3.51 11.99
C ILE A 427 -20.57 -3.62 10.74
N TYR A 428 -21.35 -4.69 10.63
CA TYR A 428 -22.33 -4.90 9.57
C TYR A 428 -23.75 -4.69 10.11
N GLU A 429 -24.57 -4.03 9.31
CA GLU A 429 -25.97 -3.73 9.62
C GLU A 429 -26.82 -3.88 8.37
N GLN A 430 -28.13 -3.99 8.56
CA GLN A 430 -29.13 -4.07 7.51
C GLN A 430 -29.99 -2.80 7.53
N GLU A 431 -30.31 -2.26 6.36
CA GLU A 431 -31.25 -1.13 6.24
C GLU A 431 -32.67 -1.48 6.68
#